data_AF-A0AAU2X3I7-F1
#
_entry.id   AF-A0AAU2X3I7-F1
#
_cell.length_a   1.000
_cell.length_b   1.000
_cell.length_c   1.000
_cell.angle_alpha   90.00
_cell.angle_beta   90.00
_cell.angle_gamma   90.00
#
_symmetry.space_group_name_H-M   'P 1'
#
loop_
_entity.id
_entity.type
_entity.pdbx_description
1 polymer ?
#
loop_
_entity_poly.entity_id
_entity_poly.type
_entity_poly.pdbx_seq_one_letter_code
_entity_poly.pdbx_strand_id
1 'polypeptide(L)'
;MAAYDRTVTVTAPTAAVPGATAAASAAATAATAATALSATTRDSLGKWLTAGAVTSGAMAATYVAFSAFVMPMLGRKDDAGFVDSMQRINVVIENPVFFAAFFGAMLAPAVAWWKLRKRGGDRTLLKWTAAAFALYTAGVLTTSGINVPLNEMLASKGDANPSEVRADFETTWNVWNGVRAVLSTAAFVCAVKAVRLHRRIPAFRRAGQ
;
A
#
# COMPACT_ATOMS: atom_id res chain seq x y z
N MET A 1 21.51 64.43 -66.73
CA MET A 1 22.49 63.86 -65.77
C MET A 1 22.72 64.92 -64.70
N ALA A 2 22.59 64.73 -63.39
CA ALA A 2 22.24 63.61 -62.53
C ALA A 2 21.68 64.24 -61.22
N ALA A 3 20.48 63.84 -60.81
CA ALA A 3 20.22 62.99 -59.64
C ALA A 3 20.37 63.71 -58.28
N TYR A 4 19.21 64.08 -57.73
CA TYR A 4 18.97 64.53 -56.36
C TYR A 4 18.94 63.30 -55.45
N ASP A 5 19.99 63.08 -54.65
CA ASP A 5 20.05 61.98 -53.68
C ASP A 5 19.71 62.50 -52.27
N ARG A 6 18.46 62.28 -51.85
CA ARG A 6 18.03 62.38 -50.44
C ARG A 6 18.00 60.97 -49.87
N THR A 7 19.06 60.59 -49.18
CA THR A 7 19.03 59.41 -48.29
C THR A 7 18.39 59.81 -46.97
N VAL A 8 17.11 59.47 -46.80
CA VAL A 8 16.41 59.51 -45.51
C VAL A 8 16.70 58.18 -44.80
N THR A 9 17.52 58.19 -43.76
CA THR A 9 17.72 57.02 -42.90
C THR A 9 16.50 56.88 -41.97
N VAL A 10 15.57 56.00 -42.32
CA VAL A 10 14.48 55.59 -41.43
C VAL A 10 15.02 54.52 -40.49
N THR A 11 15.41 54.91 -39.26
CA THR A 11 15.64 53.94 -38.18
C THR A 11 14.29 53.52 -37.61
N ALA A 12 13.79 52.36 -38.02
CA ALA A 12 12.60 51.78 -37.41
C ALA A 12 12.91 51.37 -35.96
N PRO A 13 12.07 51.72 -34.97
CA PRO A 13 12.21 51.17 -33.63
C PRO A 13 11.88 49.68 -33.71
N THR A 14 12.85 48.81 -33.38
CA THR A 14 12.57 47.42 -33.03
C THR A 14 11.75 47.41 -31.75
N ALA A 15 10.42 47.54 -31.89
CA ALA A 15 9.49 47.31 -30.82
C ALA A 15 9.65 45.84 -30.39
N ALA A 16 10.29 45.61 -29.24
CA ALA A 16 10.29 44.31 -28.60
C ALA A 16 8.83 43.89 -28.43
N VAL A 17 8.41 42.83 -29.13
CA VAL A 17 7.03 42.32 -29.10
C VAL A 17 6.67 42.03 -27.64
N PRO A 18 5.82 42.84 -26.98
CA PRO A 18 5.61 42.76 -25.53
C PRO A 18 4.98 41.43 -25.08
N GLY A 19 4.45 40.64 -26.02
CA GLY A 19 3.81 39.34 -25.76
C GLY A 19 4.76 38.14 -25.72
N ALA A 20 5.93 38.19 -26.37
CA ALA A 20 6.80 37.01 -26.50
C ALA A 20 7.51 36.65 -25.19
N THR A 21 7.95 37.67 -24.44
CA THR A 21 8.61 37.51 -23.13
C THR A 21 7.62 37.14 -22.03
N ALA A 22 6.40 37.69 -22.07
CA ALA A 22 5.32 37.36 -21.14
C ALA A 22 4.87 35.89 -21.30
N ALA A 23 4.66 35.43 -22.53
CA ALA A 23 4.30 34.04 -22.83
C ALA A 23 5.41 33.04 -22.44
N ALA A 24 6.68 33.39 -22.67
CA ALA A 24 7.82 32.59 -22.22
C ALA A 24 7.92 32.51 -20.69
N SER A 25 7.64 33.61 -19.97
CA SER A 25 7.63 33.63 -18.50
C SER A 25 6.46 32.83 -17.91
N ALA A 26 5.29 32.85 -18.55
CA ALA A 26 4.12 32.07 -18.16
C ALA A 26 4.37 30.57 -18.37
N ALA A 27 4.99 30.18 -19.49
CA ALA A 27 5.38 28.80 -19.77
C ALA A 27 6.43 28.27 -18.77
N ALA A 28 7.43 29.08 -18.40
CA ALA A 28 8.42 28.74 -17.38
C ALA A 28 7.81 28.60 -15.98
N THR A 29 6.85 29.45 -15.64
CA THR A 29 6.12 29.38 -14.36
C THR A 29 5.22 28.14 -14.29
N ALA A 30 4.52 27.80 -15.38
CA ALA A 30 3.73 26.58 -15.49
C ALA A 30 4.60 25.31 -15.41
N ALA A 31 5.78 25.30 -16.04
CA ALA A 31 6.73 24.20 -15.97
C ALA A 31 7.31 24.02 -14.55
N THR A 32 7.57 25.12 -13.85
CA THR A 32 8.06 25.12 -12.46
C THR A 32 6.98 24.62 -11.50
N ALA A 33 5.73 25.08 -11.66
CA ALA A 33 4.58 24.60 -10.90
C ALA A 33 4.29 23.11 -11.16
N ALA A 34 4.38 22.65 -12.42
CA ALA A 34 4.23 21.24 -12.77
C ALA A 34 5.36 20.37 -12.17
N THR A 35 6.58 20.91 -12.08
CA THR A 35 7.74 20.25 -11.45
C THR A 35 7.56 20.12 -9.94
N ALA A 36 7.08 21.18 -9.26
CA ALA A 36 6.79 21.18 -7.84
C ALA A 36 5.62 20.23 -7.49
N LEU A 37 4.53 20.25 -8.28
CA LEU A 37 3.42 19.30 -8.14
C LEU A 37 3.91 17.85 -8.34
N SER A 38 4.80 17.64 -9.31
CA SER A 38 5.44 16.35 -9.59
C SER A 38 6.45 15.89 -8.52
N ALA A 39 6.92 16.79 -7.65
CA ALA A 39 7.77 16.46 -6.50
C ALA A 39 6.92 16.09 -5.27
N THR A 40 5.92 16.92 -4.92
CA THR A 40 4.98 16.67 -3.81
C THR A 40 4.19 15.37 -4.01
N THR A 41 3.75 15.08 -5.24
CA THR A 41 2.99 13.87 -5.51
C THR A 41 3.86 12.61 -5.61
N ARG A 42 5.20 12.75 -5.73
CA ARG A 42 6.20 11.65 -5.72
C ARG A 42 6.47 11.20 -4.29
N ASP A 43 6.62 12.18 -3.39
CA ASP A 43 6.73 11.97 -1.95
C ASP A 43 5.51 11.19 -1.41
N SER A 44 4.31 11.52 -1.92
CA SER A 44 3.10 10.78 -1.54
C SER A 44 3.10 9.29 -1.96
N LEU A 45 3.65 8.90 -3.11
CA LEU A 45 3.64 7.50 -3.56
C LEU A 45 4.59 6.64 -2.70
N GLY A 46 5.79 7.15 -2.46
CA GLY A 46 6.77 6.49 -1.59
C GLY A 46 6.23 6.25 -0.19
N LYS A 47 5.45 7.20 0.36
CA LYS A 47 4.74 7.05 1.64
C LYS A 47 3.76 5.88 1.62
N TRP A 48 2.91 5.76 0.61
CA TRP A 48 1.94 4.65 0.51
C TRP A 48 2.61 3.29 0.31
N LEU A 49 3.67 3.22 -0.51
CA LEU A 49 4.45 1.98 -0.68
C LEU A 49 5.12 1.55 0.63
N THR A 50 5.69 2.50 1.36
CA THR A 50 6.34 2.24 2.65
C THR A 50 5.32 1.84 3.71
N ALA A 51 4.19 2.55 3.80
CA ALA A 51 3.10 2.23 4.70
C ALA A 51 2.61 0.80 4.46
N GLY A 52 2.36 0.42 3.19
CA GLY A 52 1.95 -0.94 2.83
C GLY A 52 2.98 -1.99 3.24
N ALA A 53 4.28 -1.73 3.07
CA ALA A 53 5.30 -2.66 3.53
C ALA A 53 5.30 -2.81 5.06
N VAL A 54 5.20 -1.71 5.81
CA VAL A 54 5.19 -1.74 7.29
C VAL A 54 3.97 -2.49 7.81
N THR A 55 2.78 -2.16 7.31
CA THR A 55 1.53 -2.76 7.79
C THR A 55 1.40 -4.23 7.36
N SER A 56 1.74 -4.60 6.12
CA SER A 56 1.77 -6.00 5.71
C SER A 56 2.81 -6.81 6.50
N GLY A 57 3.95 -6.20 6.84
CA GLY A 57 4.97 -6.82 7.69
C GLY A 57 4.47 -7.06 9.12
N ALA A 58 3.80 -6.08 9.72
CA ALA A 58 3.17 -6.23 11.03
C ALA A 58 2.13 -7.36 11.04
N MET A 59 1.26 -7.42 10.03
CA MET A 59 0.25 -8.47 9.91
C MET A 59 0.85 -9.85 9.65
N ALA A 60 1.86 -9.95 8.79
CA ALA A 60 2.60 -11.18 8.58
C ALA A 60 3.23 -11.69 9.90
N ALA A 61 3.89 -10.81 10.65
CA ALA A 61 4.47 -11.15 11.95
C ALA A 61 3.41 -11.62 12.94
N THR A 62 2.25 -10.96 13.02
CA THR A 62 1.13 -11.39 13.86
C THR A 62 0.68 -12.81 13.53
N TYR A 63 0.35 -13.10 12.27
CA TYR A 63 -0.12 -14.43 11.90
C TYR A 63 0.95 -15.52 12.06
N VAL A 64 2.21 -15.20 11.74
CA VAL A 64 3.35 -16.11 11.97
C VAL A 64 3.52 -16.38 13.47
N ALA A 65 3.44 -15.37 14.33
CA ALA A 65 3.52 -15.54 15.78
C ALA A 65 2.42 -16.48 16.30
N PHE A 66 1.19 -16.32 15.80
CA PHE A 66 0.09 -17.19 16.14
C PHE A 66 0.35 -18.65 15.78
N SER A 67 0.84 -18.92 14.57
CA SER A 67 1.18 -20.27 14.13
C SER A 67 2.42 -20.84 14.82
N ALA A 68 3.43 -20.02 15.07
CA ALA A 68 4.74 -20.47 15.52
C ALA A 68 4.79 -20.77 17.02
N PHE A 69 4.09 -19.99 17.84
CA PHE A 69 4.19 -20.15 19.30
C PHE A 69 2.92 -19.87 20.09
N VAL A 70 1.98 -19.02 19.64
CA VAL A 70 0.75 -18.76 20.43
C VAL A 70 -0.14 -20.00 20.43
N MET A 71 -0.54 -20.49 19.26
CA MET A 71 -1.40 -21.68 19.17
C MET A 71 -0.73 -22.94 19.71
N PRO A 72 0.57 -23.22 19.45
CA PRO A 72 1.27 -24.31 20.11
C PRO A 72 1.35 -24.21 21.64
N MET A 73 1.40 -23.00 22.20
CA MET A 73 1.35 -22.79 23.65
C MET A 73 -0.06 -23.06 24.19
N LEU A 74 -1.09 -22.51 23.54
CA LEU A 74 -2.48 -22.74 23.94
C LEU A 74 -2.88 -24.21 23.78
N GLY A 75 -2.37 -24.89 22.77
CA GLY A 75 -2.64 -26.30 22.49
C GLY A 75 -2.24 -27.24 23.63
N ARG A 76 -1.35 -26.79 24.53
CA ARG A 76 -0.92 -27.53 25.74
C ARG A 76 -1.87 -27.40 26.92
N LYS A 77 -2.85 -26.49 26.86
CA LYS A 77 -3.89 -26.36 27.88
C LYS A 77 -4.93 -27.47 27.72
N ASP A 78 -5.66 -27.72 28.79
CA ASP A 78 -6.91 -28.47 28.73
C ASP A 78 -7.95 -27.71 27.89
N ASP A 79 -9.06 -28.36 27.54
CA ASP A 79 -10.01 -27.81 26.57
C ASP A 79 -10.69 -26.53 27.07
N ALA A 80 -11.05 -26.51 28.36
CA ALA A 80 -11.59 -25.32 29.01
C ALA A 80 -10.58 -24.15 28.99
N GLY A 81 -9.32 -24.41 29.36
CA GLY A 81 -8.26 -23.41 29.34
C GLY A 81 -7.92 -22.90 27.94
N PHE A 82 -7.98 -23.75 26.92
CA PHE A 82 -7.82 -23.35 25.52
C PHE A 82 -8.95 -22.41 25.09
N VAL A 83 -10.21 -22.82 25.31
CA VAL A 83 -11.40 -22.08 24.89
C VAL A 83 -11.46 -20.70 25.57
N ASP A 84 -11.31 -20.64 26.90
CA ASP A 84 -11.28 -19.37 27.65
C ASP A 84 -10.17 -18.44 27.12
N SER A 85 -8.97 -19.00 26.89
CA SER A 85 -7.85 -18.20 26.37
C SER A 85 -8.13 -17.64 24.97
N MET A 86 -8.66 -18.45 24.06
CA MET A 86 -8.96 -18.01 22.70
C MET A 86 -10.10 -17.00 22.65
N GLN A 87 -11.14 -17.14 23.48
CA GLN A 87 -12.20 -16.15 23.61
C GLN A 87 -11.65 -14.79 24.09
N ARG A 88 -10.81 -14.79 25.14
CA ARG A 88 -10.15 -13.56 25.63
C ARG A 88 -9.27 -12.92 24.58
N ILE A 89 -8.50 -13.72 23.83
CA ILE A 89 -7.66 -13.22 22.73
C ILE A 89 -8.50 -12.57 21.65
N ASN A 90 -9.62 -13.19 21.25
CA ASN A 90 -10.52 -12.64 20.24
C ASN A 90 -11.08 -11.27 20.63
N VAL A 91 -11.35 -11.04 21.92
CA VAL A 91 -11.77 -9.72 22.42
C VAL A 91 -10.62 -8.71 22.39
N VAL A 92 -9.42 -9.10 22.86
CA VAL A 92 -8.28 -8.17 23.00
C VAL A 92 -7.67 -7.78 21.64
N ILE A 93 -7.70 -8.68 20.65
CA ILE A 93 -7.11 -8.43 19.33
C ILE A 93 -7.87 -7.37 18.53
N GLU A 94 -9.16 -7.19 18.81
CA GLU A 94 -10.03 -6.19 18.16
C GLU A 94 -9.83 -4.79 18.75
N ASN A 95 -8.62 -4.26 18.57
CA ASN A 95 -8.24 -2.94 19.05
C ASN A 95 -7.83 -2.00 17.90
N PRO A 96 -7.81 -0.66 18.12
CA PRO A 96 -7.50 0.30 17.07
C PRO A 96 -6.15 0.11 16.39
N VAL A 97 -5.13 -0.37 17.13
CA VAL A 97 -3.78 -0.59 16.57
C VAL A 97 -3.80 -1.77 15.60
N PHE A 98 -4.47 -2.87 15.96
CA PHE A 98 -4.66 -4.00 15.07
C PHE A 98 -5.43 -3.60 13.81
N PHE A 99 -6.56 -2.91 13.95
CA PHE A 99 -7.35 -2.47 12.79
C PHE A 99 -6.59 -1.51 11.88
N ALA A 100 -5.80 -0.59 12.44
CA ALA A 100 -4.95 0.29 11.65
C ALA A 100 -3.92 -0.49 10.81
N ALA A 101 -3.28 -1.50 11.40
CA ALA A 101 -2.37 -2.38 10.66
C ALA A 101 -3.11 -3.23 9.62
N PHE A 102 -4.23 -3.84 10.01
CA PHE A 102 -5.04 -4.73 9.18
C PHE A 102 -5.58 -4.02 7.93
N PHE A 103 -6.25 -2.88 8.10
CA PHE A 103 -6.76 -2.11 6.97
C PHE A 103 -5.65 -1.38 6.23
N GLY A 104 -4.62 -0.90 6.93
CA GLY A 104 -3.47 -0.25 6.32
C GLY A 104 -2.72 -1.17 5.33
N ALA A 105 -2.61 -2.47 5.65
CA ALA A 105 -1.99 -3.47 4.78
C ALA A 105 -2.78 -3.74 3.49
N MET A 106 -4.07 -3.44 3.46
CA MET A 106 -4.91 -3.52 2.27
C MET A 106 -4.96 -2.18 1.51
N LEU A 107 -5.26 -1.10 2.22
CA LEU A 107 -5.54 0.20 1.61
C LEU A 107 -4.28 0.89 1.07
N ALA A 108 -3.15 0.78 1.76
CA ALA A 108 -1.93 1.45 1.32
C ALA A 108 -1.41 0.93 -0.05
N PRO A 109 -1.28 -0.38 -0.30
CA PRO A 109 -0.90 -0.87 -1.62
C PRO A 109 -1.99 -0.61 -2.68
N ALA A 110 -3.29 -0.58 -2.31
CA ALA A 110 -4.37 -0.20 -3.22
C ALA A 110 -4.22 1.24 -3.72
N VAL A 111 -4.00 2.19 -2.80
CA VAL A 111 -3.78 3.61 -3.13
C VAL A 111 -2.51 3.79 -3.95
N ALA A 112 -1.41 3.11 -3.58
CA ALA A 112 -0.17 3.13 -4.34
C ALA A 112 -0.37 2.62 -5.78
N TRP A 113 -1.04 1.47 -5.94
CA TRP A 113 -1.34 0.87 -7.24
C TRP A 113 -2.18 1.81 -8.11
N TRP A 114 -3.25 2.41 -7.56
CA TRP A 114 -4.10 3.35 -8.28
C TRP A 114 -3.31 4.57 -8.76
N LYS A 115 -2.46 5.15 -7.89
CA LYS A 115 -1.58 6.28 -8.24
C LYS A 115 -0.59 5.91 -9.34
N LEU A 116 0.01 4.72 -9.28
CA LEU A 116 0.93 4.20 -10.29
C LEU A 116 0.23 4.05 -11.64
N ARG A 117 -0.99 3.52 -11.65
CA ARG A 117 -1.76 3.29 -12.86
C ARG A 117 -2.12 4.59 -13.58
N LYS A 118 -2.55 5.62 -12.84
CA LYS A 118 -2.91 6.93 -13.41
C LYS A 118 -1.75 7.67 -14.08
N ARG A 119 -0.49 7.36 -13.74
CA ARG A 119 0.70 8.06 -14.24
C ARG A 119 1.46 7.29 -15.33
N GLY A 120 0.94 6.16 -15.80
CA GLY A 120 1.71 5.27 -16.69
C GLY A 120 3.01 4.79 -16.05
N GLY A 121 3.02 4.55 -14.73
CA GLY A 121 4.24 4.19 -14.00
C GLY A 121 4.86 2.88 -14.46
N ASP A 122 6.12 2.66 -14.03
CA ASP A 122 6.90 1.47 -14.39
C ASP A 122 6.09 0.16 -14.24
N ARG A 123 6.02 -0.62 -15.33
CA ARG A 123 5.20 -1.84 -15.39
C ARG A 123 5.60 -2.87 -14.35
N THR A 124 6.89 -2.96 -14.02
CA THR A 124 7.39 -3.90 -13.01
C THR A 124 6.97 -3.46 -11.62
N LEU A 125 7.12 -2.18 -11.29
CA LEU A 125 6.64 -1.61 -10.03
C LEU A 125 5.12 -1.77 -9.87
N LEU A 126 4.35 -1.55 -10.95
CA LEU A 126 2.90 -1.74 -10.94
C LEU A 126 2.52 -3.20 -10.62
N LYS A 127 3.20 -4.18 -11.23
CA LYS A 127 2.97 -5.62 -10.99
C LYS A 127 3.24 -6.01 -9.54
N TRP A 128 4.36 -5.60 -8.96
CA TRP A 128 4.68 -5.92 -7.56
C TRP A 128 3.72 -5.26 -6.57
N THR A 129 3.30 -4.01 -6.85
CA THR A 129 2.31 -3.32 -6.01
C THR A 129 0.93 -3.98 -6.11
N ALA A 130 0.53 -4.40 -7.31
CA ALA A 130 -0.71 -5.15 -7.53
C ALA A 130 -0.70 -6.50 -6.81
N ALA A 131 0.41 -7.24 -6.89
CA ALA A 131 0.58 -8.52 -6.21
C ALA A 131 0.48 -8.37 -4.69
N ALA A 132 1.12 -7.34 -4.11
CA ALA A 132 1.01 -7.04 -2.69
C ALA A 132 -0.45 -6.81 -2.26
N PHE A 133 -1.19 -5.98 -3.02
CA PHE A 133 -2.60 -5.72 -2.75
C PHE A 133 -3.47 -6.98 -2.89
N ALA A 134 -3.29 -7.75 -3.96
CA ALA A 134 -4.11 -8.94 -4.24
C ALA A 134 -3.89 -10.04 -3.21
N LEU A 135 -2.63 -10.33 -2.87
CA LEU A 135 -2.27 -11.35 -1.88
C LEU A 135 -2.82 -11.00 -0.49
N TYR A 136 -2.67 -9.74 -0.06
CA TYR A 136 -3.19 -9.34 1.23
C TYR A 136 -4.73 -9.36 1.25
N THR A 137 -5.38 -8.89 0.18
CA THR A 137 -6.85 -8.96 0.03
C THR A 137 -7.35 -10.40 0.10
N ALA A 138 -6.66 -11.35 -0.51
CA ALA A 138 -7.00 -12.77 -0.38
C ALA A 138 -6.97 -13.23 1.09
N GLY A 139 -5.98 -12.78 1.89
CA GLY A 139 -5.93 -13.05 3.33
C GLY A 139 -7.03 -12.37 4.15
N VAL A 140 -7.48 -11.18 3.71
CA VAL A 140 -8.68 -10.53 4.30
C VAL A 140 -9.92 -11.36 4.06
N LEU A 141 -10.09 -11.89 2.84
CA LEU A 141 -11.24 -12.74 2.50
C LEU A 141 -11.26 -14.05 3.30
N THR A 142 -10.11 -14.68 3.55
CA THR A 142 -10.06 -15.86 4.44
C THR A 142 -10.36 -15.47 5.88
N THR A 143 -9.93 -14.28 6.33
CA THR A 143 -10.24 -13.78 7.67
C THR A 143 -11.74 -13.61 7.85
N SER A 144 -12.40 -12.87 6.96
CA SER A 144 -13.84 -12.59 7.07
C SER A 144 -14.72 -13.81 6.78
N GLY A 145 -14.29 -14.69 5.86
CA GLY A 145 -15.09 -15.84 5.44
C GLY A 145 -14.94 -17.08 6.32
N ILE A 146 -13.87 -17.16 7.13
CA ILE A 146 -13.53 -18.39 7.85
C ILE A 146 -13.13 -18.11 9.31
N ASN A 147 -12.08 -17.33 9.54
CA ASN A 147 -11.58 -17.14 10.90
C ASN A 147 -12.55 -16.33 11.79
N VAL A 148 -13.20 -15.30 11.25
CA VAL A 148 -14.22 -14.52 11.99
C VAL A 148 -15.43 -15.40 12.36
N PRO A 149 -16.06 -16.14 11.41
CA PRO A 149 -17.12 -17.09 11.76
C PRO A 149 -16.71 -18.14 12.79
N LEU A 150 -15.49 -18.68 12.71
CA LEU A 150 -14.98 -19.61 13.73
C LEU A 150 -14.83 -18.95 15.10
N ASN A 151 -14.37 -17.69 15.16
CA ASN A 151 -14.25 -16.93 16.38
C ASN A 151 -15.63 -16.64 17.01
N GLU A 152 -16.64 -16.33 16.19
CA GLU A 152 -18.03 -16.14 16.63
C GLU A 152 -18.66 -17.45 17.14
N MET A 153 -18.38 -18.57 16.47
CA MET A 153 -18.78 -19.90 16.96
C MET A 153 -18.14 -20.20 18.32
N LEU A 154 -16.85 -19.93 18.48
CA LEU A 154 -16.14 -20.13 19.75
C LEU A 154 -16.73 -19.26 20.87
N ALA A 155 -17.06 -18.00 20.58
CA ALA A 155 -17.66 -17.08 21.53
C ALA A 155 -19.08 -17.50 21.95
N SER A 156 -19.85 -18.12 21.07
CA SER A 156 -21.24 -18.53 21.35
C SER A 156 -21.37 -19.88 22.07
N LYS A 157 -20.45 -20.83 21.84
CA LYS A 157 -20.58 -22.21 22.35
C LYS A 157 -19.68 -22.55 23.56
N GLY A 158 -18.66 -21.75 23.83
CA GLY A 158 -17.44 -22.17 24.55
C GLY A 158 -17.60 -22.82 25.93
N ASP A 159 -18.62 -22.45 26.69
CA ASP A 159 -18.71 -22.87 28.10
C ASP A 159 -19.51 -24.17 28.32
N ALA A 160 -20.31 -24.59 27.34
CA ALA A 160 -21.22 -25.74 27.51
C ALA A 160 -20.53 -27.09 27.31
N ASN A 161 -19.63 -27.20 26.33
CA ASN A 161 -18.87 -28.42 26.02
C ASN A 161 -17.49 -28.07 25.41
N PRO A 162 -16.49 -27.68 26.23
CA PRO A 162 -15.21 -27.17 25.73
C PRO A 162 -14.47 -28.13 24.80
N SER A 163 -14.56 -29.45 25.01
CA SER A 163 -13.89 -30.45 24.16
C SER A 163 -14.46 -30.50 22.75
N GLU A 164 -15.78 -30.46 22.61
CA GLU A 164 -16.45 -30.46 21.31
C GLU A 164 -16.18 -29.15 20.56
N VAL A 165 -16.31 -28.02 21.28
CA VAL A 165 -16.03 -26.69 20.71
C VAL A 165 -14.59 -26.56 20.23
N ARG A 166 -13.63 -27.07 20.99
CA ARG A 166 -12.22 -27.09 20.59
C ARG A 166 -11.98 -27.96 19.36
N ALA A 167 -12.60 -29.14 19.29
CA ALA A 167 -12.47 -30.05 18.15
C ALA A 167 -12.96 -29.40 16.84
N ASP A 168 -14.07 -28.65 16.89
CA ASP A 168 -14.62 -27.91 15.75
C ASP A 168 -13.77 -26.70 15.35
N PHE A 169 -12.98 -26.15 16.28
CA PHE A 169 -12.28 -24.89 16.12
C PHE A 169 -10.79 -25.05 15.76
N GLU A 170 -10.01 -25.74 16.60
CA GLU A 170 -8.56 -25.57 16.67
C GLU A 170 -7.85 -25.90 15.35
N THR A 171 -8.12 -27.07 14.77
CA THR A 171 -7.45 -27.53 13.54
C THR A 171 -7.76 -26.61 12.37
N THR A 172 -9.05 -26.31 12.14
CA THR A 172 -9.49 -25.44 11.06
C THR A 172 -8.93 -24.04 11.22
N TRP A 173 -8.98 -23.49 12.43
CA TRP A 173 -8.43 -22.17 12.73
C TRP A 173 -6.93 -22.10 12.47
N ASN A 174 -6.16 -23.10 12.91
CA ASN A 174 -4.71 -23.19 12.71
C ASN A 174 -4.32 -23.26 11.23
N VAL A 175 -5.01 -24.09 10.44
CA VAL A 175 -4.78 -24.20 8.99
C VAL A 175 -4.98 -22.84 8.31
N TRP A 176 -6.12 -22.20 8.56
CA TRP A 176 -6.43 -20.93 7.90
C TRP A 176 -5.59 -19.76 8.43
N ASN A 177 -5.15 -19.80 9.69
CA ASN A 177 -4.12 -18.88 10.19
C ASN A 177 -2.78 -19.07 9.46
N GLY A 178 -2.37 -20.32 9.20
CA GLY A 178 -1.21 -20.63 8.37
C GLY A 178 -1.31 -20.04 6.97
N VAL A 179 -2.48 -20.18 6.32
CA VAL A 179 -2.74 -19.56 5.01
C VAL A 179 -2.62 -18.03 5.08
N ARG A 180 -3.20 -17.39 6.10
CA ARG A 180 -3.07 -15.93 6.32
C ARG A 180 -1.61 -15.51 6.52
N ALA A 181 -0.82 -16.30 7.25
CA ALA A 181 0.59 -16.05 7.46
C ALA A 181 1.37 -16.08 6.14
N VAL A 182 1.14 -17.10 5.30
CA VAL A 182 1.80 -17.22 3.99
C VAL A 182 1.39 -16.07 3.06
N LEU A 183 0.10 -15.79 2.94
CA LEU A 183 -0.42 -14.71 2.07
C LEU A 183 0.11 -13.34 2.51
N SER A 184 0.09 -13.04 3.81
CA SER A 184 0.56 -11.76 4.35
C SER A 184 2.09 -11.62 4.21
N THR A 185 2.84 -12.70 4.40
CA THR A 185 4.30 -12.70 4.20
C THR A 185 4.66 -12.49 2.74
N ALA A 186 3.96 -13.16 1.82
CA ALA A 186 4.15 -12.95 0.38
C ALA A 186 3.79 -11.50 -0.02
N ALA A 187 2.68 -10.97 0.48
CA ALA A 187 2.31 -9.57 0.28
C ALA A 187 3.37 -8.59 0.79
N PHE A 188 3.93 -8.83 1.99
CA PHE A 188 5.02 -8.06 2.54
C PHE A 188 6.27 -8.08 1.66
N VAL A 189 6.68 -9.26 1.18
CA VAL A 189 7.82 -9.39 0.25
C VAL A 189 7.57 -8.60 -1.04
N CYS A 190 6.37 -8.69 -1.61
CA CYS A 190 5.98 -7.90 -2.78
C CYS A 190 6.04 -6.39 -2.51
N ALA A 191 5.55 -5.93 -1.36
CA ALA A 191 5.59 -4.53 -0.95
C ALA A 191 7.03 -4.02 -0.78
N VAL A 192 7.91 -4.80 -0.15
CA VAL A 192 9.34 -4.48 -0.03
C VAL A 192 10.02 -4.39 -1.40
N LYS A 193 9.72 -5.32 -2.32
CA LYS A 193 10.22 -5.25 -3.70
C LYS A 193 9.73 -3.98 -4.40
N ALA A 194 8.47 -3.61 -4.24
CA ALA A 194 7.92 -2.36 -4.79
C ALA A 194 8.64 -1.12 -4.23
N VAL A 195 8.89 -1.05 -2.92
CA VAL A 195 9.65 0.04 -2.29
C VAL A 195 11.08 0.13 -2.87
N ARG A 196 11.77 -1.01 -2.99
CA ARG A 196 13.14 -1.07 -3.53
C ARG A 196 13.19 -0.63 -5.00
N LEU A 197 12.23 -1.07 -5.81
CA LEU A 197 12.11 -0.66 -7.22
C LEU A 197 11.84 0.83 -7.35
N HIS A 198 10.92 1.37 -6.54
CA HIS A 198 10.62 2.81 -6.54
C HIS A 198 11.85 3.67 -6.25
N ARG A 199 12.70 3.25 -5.31
CA ARG A 199 13.97 3.93 -4.98
C ARG A 199 15.01 3.87 -6.09
N ARG A 200 14.96 2.86 -6.97
CA ARG A 200 15.94 2.65 -8.05
C ARG A 200 15.62 3.40 -9.34
N ILE A 201 14.40 3.91 -9.54
CA ILE A 201 14.01 4.61 -10.78
C ILE A 201 14.58 6.05 -10.75
N PRO A 202 15.64 6.38 -11.52
CA PRO A 202 16.26 7.71 -11.50
C PRO A 202 15.27 8.78 -12.01
N ALA A 203 15.44 10.02 -11.54
CA ALA A 203 14.57 11.13 -11.92
C ALA A 203 14.62 11.45 -13.43
N PHE A 204 15.73 11.15 -14.10
CA PHE A 204 16.04 11.57 -15.48
C PHE A 204 15.34 10.78 -16.60
N ARG A 205 14.81 9.58 -16.35
CA ARG A 205 14.17 8.74 -17.39
C ARG A 205 12.68 9.08 -17.63
N ARG A 206 12.21 10.27 -17.23
CA ARG A 206 10.77 10.62 -17.13
C ARG A 206 10.31 11.81 -17.96
N ALA A 207 11.18 12.40 -18.77
CA ALA A 207 10.85 13.54 -19.64
C ALA A 207 10.68 13.15 -21.13
N GLY A 208 10.67 11.84 -21.45
CA GLY A 208 10.68 11.35 -22.82
C GLY A 208 9.55 10.39 -23.19
N GLN A 209 8.44 10.39 -22.44
CA GLN A 209 7.21 9.67 -22.80
C GLN A 209 6.00 10.54 -22.55
#